data_AF-A0A6A0GWS5-F1
#
_entry.id   AF-A0A6A0GWS5-F1
#
_cell.length_a   1.000
_cell.length_b   1.000
_cell.length_c   1.000
_cell.angle_alpha   90.00
_cell.angle_beta   90.00
_cell.angle_gamma   90.00
#
_symmetry.space_group_name_H-M   'P 1'
#
loop_
_entity.id
_entity.type
_entity.pdbx_description
1 polymer ?
#
loop_
_entity_poly.entity_id
_entity_poly.type
_entity_poly.pdbx_seq_one_letter_code
_entity_poly.pdbx_strand_id
1 'polypeptide(L)'
;MYSKGSRGWSSRGFLQSRDDGGSWSPVCPTDARIPNLVKNLCDELVGDSSDDFKNVPNADISRGKCPSGSLVHVTCAAASCQGAIDIQASTRTKSPSVAPRGDKPNKEDFIDPKKRLIGGEDAPEGSWPSIVSLRKDGVHDCGGTVLSASYVMVAAHCMRRPRSHLFEVHAGLYKRSTFAPTAQLVPVDKVYVHVNISSNSLVNDIAILHLKEPLHLNK
;
A
#
# COMPACT_ATOMS: atom_id res chain seq x y z
N MET A 1 21.83 -7.15 5.30
CA MET A 1 21.86 -6.12 6.37
C MET A 1 21.15 -4.92 5.80
N TYR A 2 20.15 -4.41 6.48
CA TYR A 2 19.43 -3.21 6.05
C TYR A 2 19.95 -2.03 6.86
N SER A 3 20.14 -0.87 6.23
CA SER A 3 20.76 0.28 6.87
C SER A 3 20.33 1.59 6.23
N LYS A 4 20.20 2.63 7.05
CA LYS A 4 20.02 4.02 6.64
C LYS A 4 20.98 4.90 7.44
N GLY A 5 21.93 5.53 6.74
CA GLY A 5 22.99 6.32 7.37
C GLY A 5 23.88 5.47 8.28
N SER A 6 24.05 5.91 9.53
CA SER A 6 24.87 5.24 10.54
C SER A 6 24.10 4.20 11.39
N ARG A 7 22.92 3.77 10.93
CA ARG A 7 22.02 2.87 11.68
C ARG A 7 21.53 1.73 10.79
N GLY A 8 21.40 0.55 11.35
CA GLY A 8 21.06 -0.65 10.59
C GLY A 8 20.78 -1.85 11.47
N TRP A 9 20.42 -2.97 10.85
CA TRP A 9 20.13 -4.20 11.56
C TRP A 9 20.59 -5.43 10.78
N SER A 10 20.94 -6.46 11.54
CA SER A 10 21.29 -7.76 10.99
C SER A 10 20.05 -8.45 10.38
N SER A 11 20.28 -9.45 9.54
CA SER A 11 19.20 -10.31 9.03
C SER A 11 18.42 -11.06 10.12
N ARG A 12 18.91 -11.07 11.35
CA ARG A 12 18.29 -11.68 12.53
C ARG A 12 17.62 -10.66 13.46
N GLY A 13 17.36 -9.43 13.01
CA GLY A 13 16.62 -8.43 13.79
C GLY A 13 17.42 -7.73 14.89
N PHE A 14 18.73 -7.97 15.01
CA PHE A 14 19.57 -7.27 15.99
C PHE A 14 19.96 -5.88 15.52
N LEU A 15 19.82 -4.90 16.42
CA LEU A 15 20.15 -3.49 16.17
C LEU A 15 21.68 -3.26 16.09
N GLN A 16 22.11 -2.49 15.10
CA GLN A 16 23.52 -2.17 14.85
C GLN A 16 23.69 -0.66 14.57
N SER A 17 24.83 -0.12 14.99
CA SER A 17 25.28 1.23 14.68
C SER A 17 26.57 1.18 13.86
N ARG A 18 26.72 2.15 12.95
CA ARG A 18 27.93 2.35 12.17
C ARG A 18 28.75 3.47 12.79
N ASP A 19 30.02 3.21 13.06
CA ASP A 19 30.96 4.27 13.46
C ASP A 19 31.39 5.12 12.25
N ASP A 20 32.12 6.21 12.54
CA ASP A 20 32.64 7.13 11.50
C ASP A 20 33.68 6.45 10.59
N GLY A 21 34.31 5.37 11.08
CA GLY A 21 35.20 4.49 10.29
C GLY A 21 34.44 3.53 9.38
N GLY A 22 33.11 3.53 9.42
CA GLY A 22 32.25 2.73 8.58
C GLY A 22 32.02 1.29 9.05
N SER A 23 32.51 0.93 10.23
CA SER A 23 32.36 -0.40 10.84
C SER A 23 31.04 -0.51 11.61
N TRP A 24 30.44 -1.69 11.57
CA TRP A 24 29.15 -1.98 12.21
C TRP A 24 29.34 -2.71 13.53
N SER A 25 28.79 -2.16 14.61
CA SER A 25 28.82 -2.74 15.95
C SER A 25 27.40 -2.95 16.51
N PRO A 26 27.19 -3.96 17.36
CA PRO A 26 25.89 -4.18 18.00
C PRO A 26 25.56 -3.06 18.99
N VAL A 27 24.29 -2.67 19.06
CA VAL A 27 23.79 -1.73 20.09
C VAL A 27 23.44 -2.52 21.35
N CYS A 28 24.01 -2.13 22.49
CA CYS A 28 23.82 -2.81 23.78
C CYS A 28 22.71 -2.13 24.62
N PRO A 29 21.97 -2.87 25.47
CA PRO A 29 20.80 -2.38 26.22
C PRO A 29 21.00 -1.16 27.11
N THR A 30 22.25 -0.82 27.46
CA THR A 30 22.59 0.35 28.30
C THR A 30 22.60 1.65 27.51
N ASP A 31 22.33 1.62 26.20
CA ASP A 31 22.29 2.80 25.36
C ASP A 31 20.95 3.54 25.51
N ALA A 32 20.99 4.76 26.06
CA ALA A 32 19.79 5.58 26.27
C ALA A 32 19.03 5.93 24.97
N ARG A 33 19.65 5.71 23.79
CA ARG A 33 19.04 6.00 22.48
C ARG A 33 18.13 4.89 21.97
N ILE A 34 18.08 3.73 22.64
CA ILE A 34 17.31 2.56 22.19
C ILE A 34 15.84 2.88 21.87
N PRO A 35 15.05 3.59 22.71
CA PRO A 35 13.64 3.83 22.41
C PRO A 35 13.43 4.57 21.08
N ASN A 36 14.22 5.61 20.83
CA ASN A 36 14.15 6.39 19.59
C ASN A 36 14.66 5.58 18.38
N LEU A 37 15.68 4.74 18.58
CA LEU A 37 16.21 3.86 17.53
C LEU A 37 15.18 2.81 17.12
N VAL A 38 14.52 2.18 18.08
CA VAL A 38 13.49 1.14 17.85
C VAL A 38 12.27 1.76 17.16
N LYS A 39 11.82 2.94 17.61
CA LYS A 39 10.72 3.66 16.98
C LYS A 39 11.03 4.00 15.52
N ASN A 40 12.12 4.72 15.27
CA ASN A 40 12.50 5.14 13.91
C ASN A 40 12.70 3.93 12.98
N LEU A 41 13.19 2.82 13.53
CA LEU A 41 13.35 1.58 12.80
C LEU A 41 12.01 0.97 12.39
N CYS A 42 11.05 0.86 13.32
CA CYS A 42 9.75 0.32 12.98
C CYS A 42 8.98 1.23 12.04
N ASP A 43 9.07 2.55 12.23
CA ASP A 43 8.53 3.55 11.31
C ASP A 43 9.06 3.36 9.88
N GLU A 44 10.36 3.08 9.71
CA GLU A 44 10.96 2.80 8.40
C GLU A 44 10.54 1.44 7.80
N LEU A 45 10.40 0.41 8.64
CA LEU A 45 10.11 -0.96 8.20
C LEU A 45 8.64 -1.21 7.89
N VAL A 46 7.76 -0.65 8.71
CA VAL A 46 6.31 -0.95 8.72
C VAL A 46 5.49 0.29 8.32
N GLY A 47 6.08 1.49 8.38
CA GLY A 47 5.42 2.77 8.15
C GLY A 47 5.27 3.58 9.44
N ASP A 48 5.33 4.89 9.30
CA ASP A 48 5.11 5.85 10.39
C ASP A 48 3.69 5.70 10.94
N SER A 49 3.54 5.81 12.27
CA SER A 49 2.20 5.88 12.86
C SER A 49 1.49 7.16 12.43
N SER A 50 0.22 7.03 12.03
CA SER A 50 -0.68 8.12 11.66
C SER A 50 -2.05 7.93 12.32
N ASP A 51 -2.98 8.85 12.07
CA ASP A 51 -4.37 8.70 12.53
C ASP A 51 -5.05 7.42 11.96
N ASP A 52 -4.57 6.92 10.83
CA ASP A 52 -5.10 5.75 10.15
C ASP A 52 -4.42 4.43 10.58
N PHE A 53 -3.14 4.50 10.98
CA PHE A 53 -2.30 3.33 11.24
C PHE A 53 -1.47 3.47 12.51
N LYS A 54 -1.52 2.48 13.39
CA LYS A 54 -0.60 2.36 14.52
C LYS A 54 0.48 1.36 14.20
N ASN A 55 1.72 1.81 14.29
CA ASN A 55 2.86 0.92 14.42
C ASN A 55 3.20 0.77 15.92
N VAL A 56 3.48 -0.45 16.36
CA VAL A 56 3.88 -0.72 17.75
C VAL A 56 5.33 -1.20 17.76
N PRO A 57 6.30 -0.29 17.93
CA PRO A 57 7.70 -0.66 18.08
C PRO A 57 7.91 -1.40 19.40
N ASN A 58 8.51 -2.59 19.34
CA ASN A 58 8.92 -3.35 20.52
C ASN A 58 10.42 -3.68 20.45
N ALA A 59 11.04 -3.71 21.62
CA ALA A 59 12.43 -4.06 21.78
C ALA A 59 12.56 -5.10 22.89
N ASP A 60 13.14 -6.23 22.54
CA ASP A 60 13.42 -7.33 23.45
C ASP A 60 14.92 -7.47 23.66
N ILE A 61 15.32 -7.88 24.87
CA ILE A 61 16.71 -8.12 25.20
C ILE A 61 17.01 -9.61 25.00
N SER A 62 17.97 -9.91 24.13
CA SER A 62 18.42 -11.28 23.81
C SER A 62 19.88 -11.49 24.20
N ARG A 63 20.31 -12.72 24.49
CA ARG A 63 21.74 -12.98 24.77
C ARG A 63 22.61 -12.77 23.53
N GLY A 64 23.80 -12.20 23.69
CA GLY A 64 24.78 -12.04 22.61
C GLY A 64 26.05 -11.25 22.93
N LYS A 65 26.72 -10.73 21.90
CA LYS A 65 28.11 -10.25 21.91
C LYS A 65 28.35 -8.86 22.52
N CYS A 66 27.55 -8.44 23.49
CA CYS A 66 27.86 -7.22 24.25
C CYS A 66 28.69 -7.58 25.49
N PRO A 67 29.40 -6.61 26.09
CA PRO A 67 30.07 -6.80 27.39
C PRO A 67 29.10 -7.26 28.48
N SER A 68 27.84 -6.82 28.41
CA SER A 68 26.73 -7.27 29.29
C SER A 68 26.16 -8.65 28.92
N GLY A 69 26.64 -9.28 27.85
CA GLY A 69 26.08 -10.52 27.32
C GLY A 69 24.72 -10.36 26.64
N SER A 70 24.27 -9.13 26.40
CA SER A 70 22.89 -8.82 25.99
C SER A 70 22.83 -7.90 24.76
N LEU A 71 22.03 -8.24 23.76
CA LEU A 71 21.75 -7.51 22.53
C LEU A 71 20.30 -7.03 22.50
N VAL A 72 20.04 -5.96 21.75
CA VAL A 72 18.68 -5.50 21.47
C VAL A 72 18.16 -6.19 20.20
N HIS A 73 17.12 -7.01 20.35
CA HIS A 73 16.35 -7.58 19.27
C HIS A 73 15.10 -6.72 19.05
N VAL A 74 14.92 -6.24 17.82
CA VAL A 74 13.79 -5.35 17.51
C VAL A 74 12.70 -6.15 16.80
N THR A 75 11.49 -6.07 17.34
CA THR A 75 10.29 -6.60 16.71
C THR A 75 9.32 -5.45 16.44
N CYS A 76 8.92 -5.32 15.20
CA CYS A 76 7.90 -4.36 14.82
C CYS A 76 6.61 -5.14 14.60
N ALA A 77 5.56 -4.81 15.38
CA ALA A 77 4.25 -5.35 15.09
C ALA A 77 3.82 -4.88 13.69
N ALA A 78 3.07 -5.71 12.96
CA ALA A 78 2.43 -5.24 11.73
C ALA A 78 1.58 -4.00 12.05
N ALA A 79 1.54 -3.04 11.12
CA ALA A 79 0.68 -1.88 11.25
C ALA A 79 -0.75 -2.35 11.50
N SER A 80 -1.36 -1.89 12.59
CA SER A 80 -2.77 -2.12 12.87
C SER A 80 -3.57 -0.88 12.50
N CYS A 81 -4.67 -1.06 11.76
CA CYS A 81 -5.58 0.03 11.46
C CYS A 81 -6.19 0.51 12.79
N GLN A 82 -6.08 1.80 13.08
CA GLN A 82 -6.66 2.36 14.32
C GLN A 82 -8.16 2.63 14.20
N GLY A 83 -8.66 2.72 12.97
CA GLY A 83 -10.08 2.73 12.66
C GLY A 83 -10.57 1.35 12.27
N ALA A 84 -11.75 0.97 12.78
CA ALA A 84 -12.59 0.06 12.01
C ALA A 84 -13.00 0.83 10.74
N ILE A 85 -12.70 0.29 9.56
CA ILE A 85 -13.49 0.68 8.38
C ILE A 85 -14.89 0.21 8.72
N ASP A 86 -15.79 1.14 9.04
CA ASP A 86 -17.19 0.80 9.16
C ASP A 86 -17.69 0.43 7.75
N ILE A 87 -17.64 -0.87 7.44
CA ILE A 87 -18.22 -1.41 6.21
C ILE A 87 -19.74 -1.14 6.18
N GLN A 88 -20.36 -0.77 7.31
CA GLN A 88 -21.76 -0.33 7.35
C GLN A 88 -21.99 1.09 6.83
N ALA A 89 -20.95 1.90 6.60
CA ALA A 89 -21.11 3.17 5.86
C ALA A 89 -21.41 2.93 4.37
N SER A 90 -21.27 1.69 3.87
CA SER A 90 -22.07 1.22 2.74
C SER A 90 -23.45 0.80 3.26
N THR A 91 -24.23 1.77 3.75
CA THR A 91 -25.67 1.56 3.91
C THR A 91 -26.24 1.44 2.51
N ARG A 92 -26.22 0.22 1.96
CA ARG A 92 -27.17 -0.29 0.98
C ARG A 92 -27.66 0.80 0.01
N THR A 93 -26.77 1.45 -0.74
CA THR A 93 -27.18 1.87 -2.08
C THR A 93 -27.45 0.56 -2.76
N LYS A 94 -28.74 0.17 -2.82
CA LYS A 94 -29.18 -0.94 -3.65
C LYS A 94 -28.45 -0.76 -4.96
N SER A 95 -27.59 -1.71 -5.34
CA SER A 95 -27.29 -1.87 -6.76
C SER A 95 -28.63 -1.77 -7.47
N PRO A 96 -28.78 -0.93 -8.51
CA PRO A 96 -30.03 -0.91 -9.26
C PRO A 96 -30.38 -2.36 -9.55
N SER A 97 -31.50 -2.78 -8.97
CA SER A 97 -31.98 -4.15 -9.12
C SER A 97 -32.22 -4.32 -10.60
N VAL A 98 -31.31 -5.04 -11.27
CA VAL A 98 -31.46 -5.47 -12.64
C VAL A 98 -32.80 -6.19 -12.66
N ALA A 99 -33.81 -5.58 -13.28
CA ALA A 99 -35.06 -6.25 -13.53
C ALA A 99 -34.73 -7.56 -14.27
N PRO A 100 -35.31 -8.70 -13.87
CA PRO A 100 -35.10 -9.93 -14.63
C PRO A 100 -35.71 -9.69 -16.02
N ARG A 101 -34.85 -9.45 -17.01
CA ARG A 101 -35.25 -9.47 -18.41
C ARG A 101 -35.68 -10.90 -18.71
N GLY A 102 -36.98 -11.08 -18.89
CA GLY A 102 -37.59 -12.30 -19.40
C GLY A 102 -37.36 -12.51 -20.90
N ASP A 103 -36.22 -12.08 -21.42
CA ASP A 103 -35.87 -12.26 -22.83
C ASP A 103 -34.91 -13.43 -22.95
N LYS A 104 -35.35 -14.42 -23.75
CA LYS A 104 -34.55 -15.57 -24.16
C LYS A 104 -33.25 -15.04 -24.79
N PRO A 105 -32.07 -15.61 -24.46
CA PRO A 105 -30.83 -15.13 -25.04
C PRO A 105 -30.85 -15.41 -26.55
N ASN A 106 -30.90 -14.35 -27.33
CA ASN A 106 -30.63 -14.44 -28.76
C ASN A 106 -29.15 -14.82 -28.92
N LYS A 107 -28.86 -15.77 -29.80
CA LYS A 107 -27.54 -16.36 -30.07
C LYS A 107 -26.52 -15.40 -30.72
N GLU A 108 -26.62 -14.10 -30.47
CA GLU A 108 -25.77 -13.06 -31.06
C GLU A 108 -25.29 -12.06 -30.00
N ASP A 109 -25.07 -12.50 -28.75
CA ASP A 109 -24.26 -11.75 -27.78
C ASP A 109 -22.78 -11.85 -28.21
N PHE A 110 -22.43 -11.09 -29.25
CA PHE A 110 -21.05 -10.84 -29.60
C PHE A 110 -20.36 -10.21 -28.39
N ILE A 111 -19.49 -10.97 -27.73
CA ILE A 111 -18.53 -10.44 -26.78
C ILE A 111 -17.68 -9.46 -27.57
N ASP A 112 -17.97 -8.16 -27.47
CA ASP A 112 -17.07 -7.14 -27.99
C ASP A 112 -15.74 -7.30 -27.25
N PRO A 113 -14.65 -7.72 -27.92
CA PRO A 113 -13.36 -7.91 -27.28
C PRO A 113 -12.79 -6.59 -26.72
N LYS A 114 -13.39 -5.43 -27.06
CA LYS A 114 -13.06 -4.13 -26.48
C LYS A 114 -13.85 -3.81 -25.20
N LYS A 115 -14.94 -4.53 -24.91
CA LYS A 115 -15.75 -4.32 -23.71
C LYS A 115 -15.11 -5.04 -22.52
N ARG A 116 -14.28 -4.30 -21.78
CA ARG A 116 -13.49 -4.81 -20.64
C ARG A 116 -14.32 -5.20 -19.41
N LEU A 117 -15.61 -4.83 -19.38
CA LEU A 117 -16.58 -5.17 -18.33
C LEU A 117 -17.76 -5.95 -18.96
N ILE A 118 -17.89 -7.22 -18.60
CA ILE A 118 -18.90 -8.13 -19.16
C ILE A 118 -20.22 -7.93 -18.39
N GLY A 119 -21.31 -7.64 -19.11
CA GLY A 119 -22.66 -7.53 -18.53
C GLY A 119 -22.96 -6.27 -17.71
N GLY A 120 -22.03 -5.31 -17.63
CA GLY A 120 -22.23 -4.03 -16.93
C GLY A 120 -22.78 -2.90 -17.80
N GLU A 121 -23.24 -1.86 -17.12
CA GLU A 121 -23.61 -0.55 -17.68
C GLU A 121 -22.68 0.56 -17.14
N ASP A 122 -22.66 1.71 -17.81
CA ASP A 122 -21.86 2.84 -17.36
C ASP A 122 -22.37 3.34 -16.00
N ALA A 123 -21.46 3.52 -15.05
CA ALA A 123 -21.81 4.07 -13.75
C ALA A 123 -22.26 5.54 -13.90
N PRO A 124 -23.15 6.05 -13.04
CA PRO A 124 -23.39 7.49 -12.93
C PRO A 124 -22.09 8.23 -12.55
N GLU A 125 -21.89 9.43 -13.10
CA GLU A 125 -20.74 10.26 -12.77
C GLU A 125 -20.69 10.55 -11.26
N GLY A 126 -19.51 10.37 -10.66
CA GLY A 126 -19.29 10.60 -9.23
C GLY A 126 -19.76 9.49 -8.27
N SER A 127 -20.40 8.41 -8.76
CA SER A 127 -20.91 7.33 -7.91
C SER A 127 -19.82 6.47 -7.23
N TRP A 128 -18.59 6.48 -7.76
CA TRP A 128 -17.47 5.68 -7.27
C TRP A 128 -16.19 6.53 -7.10
N PRO A 129 -16.18 7.50 -6.17
CA PRO A 129 -15.09 8.47 -6.03
C PRO A 129 -13.77 7.84 -5.55
N SER A 130 -13.84 6.65 -4.94
CA SER A 130 -12.66 5.91 -4.50
C SER A 130 -11.94 5.16 -5.61
N ILE A 131 -12.54 5.01 -6.80
CA ILE A 131 -11.91 4.31 -7.92
C ILE A 131 -10.84 5.20 -8.56
N VAL A 132 -9.66 4.63 -8.78
CA VAL A 132 -8.56 5.29 -9.47
C VAL A 132 -8.08 4.49 -10.67
N SER A 133 -7.50 5.21 -11.63
CA SER A 133 -6.77 4.64 -12.75
C SER A 133 -5.28 4.62 -12.42
N LEU A 134 -4.73 3.44 -12.16
CA LEU A 134 -3.28 3.26 -12.05
C LEU A 134 -2.65 3.29 -13.45
N ARG A 135 -1.74 4.24 -13.66
CA ARG A 135 -1.00 4.41 -14.90
C ARG A 135 0.43 3.92 -14.73
N LYS A 136 0.90 3.23 -15.76
CA LYS A 136 2.26 2.73 -15.92
C LYS A 136 2.82 3.36 -17.19
N ASP A 137 3.88 4.13 -17.06
CA ASP A 137 4.51 4.87 -18.16
C ASP A 137 3.49 5.71 -18.96
N GLY A 138 2.59 6.39 -18.24
CA GLY A 138 1.55 7.26 -18.81
C GLY A 138 0.30 6.54 -19.33
N VAL A 139 0.31 5.21 -19.42
CA VAL A 139 -0.80 4.39 -19.92
C VAL A 139 -1.55 3.73 -18.77
N HIS A 140 -2.88 3.73 -18.80
CA HIS A 140 -3.66 2.97 -17.81
C HIS A 140 -3.34 1.48 -17.91
N ASP A 141 -3.01 0.89 -16.76
CA ASP A 141 -2.65 -0.51 -16.62
C ASP A 141 -3.72 -1.23 -15.80
N CYS A 142 -3.99 -0.73 -14.59
CA CYS A 142 -4.90 -1.33 -13.62
C CYS A 142 -5.87 -0.32 -13.00
N GLY A 143 -6.90 -0.85 -12.34
CA GLY A 143 -7.69 -0.08 -11.37
C GLY A 143 -7.06 -0.11 -9.98
N GLY A 144 -7.53 0.77 -9.10
CA GLY A 144 -7.21 0.77 -7.68
C GLY A 144 -8.31 1.45 -6.87
N THR A 145 -8.16 1.41 -5.54
CA THR A 145 -9.10 2.02 -4.60
C THR A 145 -8.35 2.92 -3.62
N VAL A 146 -8.82 4.15 -3.43
CA VAL A 146 -8.32 5.06 -2.39
C VAL A 146 -8.61 4.48 -1.00
N LEU A 147 -7.58 4.37 -0.17
CA LEU A 147 -7.71 4.02 1.25
C LEU A 147 -7.70 5.27 2.13
N SER A 148 -6.82 6.23 1.83
CA SER A 148 -6.78 7.55 2.44
C SER A 148 -6.13 8.54 1.48
N ALA A 149 -5.99 9.81 1.88
CA ALA A 149 -5.44 10.85 1.00
C ALA A 149 -4.06 10.45 0.43
N SER A 150 -3.22 9.74 1.19
CA SER A 150 -1.86 9.37 0.76
C SER A 150 -1.70 7.91 0.32
N TYR A 151 -2.76 7.10 0.40
CA TYR A 151 -2.67 5.64 0.21
C TYR A 151 -3.71 5.10 -0.75
N VAL A 152 -3.26 4.25 -1.68
CA VAL A 152 -4.11 3.55 -2.66
C VAL A 152 -3.82 2.06 -2.62
N MET A 153 -4.87 1.25 -2.60
CA MET A 153 -4.79 -0.20 -2.73
C MET A 153 -4.92 -0.62 -4.19
N VAL A 154 -4.06 -1.55 -4.61
CA VAL A 154 -4.08 -2.17 -5.94
C VAL A 154 -3.81 -3.67 -5.83
N ALA A 155 -4.00 -4.41 -6.92
CA ALA A 155 -3.50 -5.78 -7.01
C ALA A 155 -1.98 -5.78 -7.14
N ALA A 156 -1.30 -6.70 -6.45
CA ALA A 156 0.16 -6.78 -6.46
C ALA A 156 0.72 -7.20 -7.83
N HIS A 157 -0.01 -7.98 -8.62
CA HIS A 157 0.39 -8.35 -9.97
C HIS A 157 0.43 -7.14 -10.93
N CYS A 158 -0.24 -6.03 -10.61
CA CYS A 158 -0.11 -4.77 -11.36
C CYS A 158 1.27 -4.14 -11.13
N MET A 159 1.89 -4.38 -9.97
CA MET A 159 3.19 -3.82 -9.56
C MET A 159 4.38 -4.64 -10.07
N ARG A 160 4.36 -5.02 -11.35
CA ARG A 160 5.48 -5.74 -11.98
C ARG A 160 6.62 -4.78 -12.30
N ARG A 161 7.80 -5.09 -11.74
CA ARG A 161 9.05 -4.33 -11.91
C ARG A 161 8.88 -2.85 -11.50
N PRO A 162 8.52 -2.57 -10.24
CA PRO A 162 8.15 -1.22 -9.79
C PRO A 162 9.30 -0.21 -9.91
N ARG A 163 10.56 -0.67 -9.96
CA ARG A 163 11.75 0.17 -10.15
C ARG A 163 12.07 0.50 -11.61
N SER A 164 11.41 -0.16 -12.56
CA SER A 164 11.69 -0.04 -14.00
C SER A 164 10.67 0.81 -14.74
N HIS A 165 9.63 1.27 -14.06
CA HIS A 165 8.50 1.96 -14.67
C HIS A 165 8.06 3.12 -13.79
N LEU A 166 7.52 4.16 -14.43
CA LEU A 166 6.88 5.26 -13.72
C LEU A 166 5.44 4.87 -13.41
N PHE A 167 5.06 4.94 -12.13
CA PHE A 167 3.69 4.70 -11.69
C PHE A 167 3.05 6.00 -11.22
N GLU A 168 1.82 6.22 -11.67
CA GLU A 168 1.01 7.38 -11.32
C GLU A 168 -0.42 6.94 -11.02
N VAL A 169 -1.04 7.56 -10.03
CA VAL A 169 -2.45 7.40 -9.72
C VAL A 169 -3.22 8.54 -10.32
N HIS A 170 -4.26 8.23 -11.11
CA HIS A 170 -5.18 9.21 -11.66
C HIS A 170 -6.56 9.04 -11.00
N ALA A 171 -6.89 9.94 -10.07
CA ALA A 171 -8.13 9.95 -9.30
C ALA A 171 -9.12 11.01 -9.85
N GLY A 172 -10.40 10.89 -9.47
CA GLY A 172 -11.43 11.88 -9.83
C GLY A 172 -11.82 11.89 -11.31
N LEU A 173 -11.60 10.78 -12.02
CA LEU A 173 -11.97 10.62 -13.43
C LEU A 173 -13.31 9.89 -13.58
N TYR A 174 -14.15 10.37 -14.50
CA TYR A 174 -15.29 9.61 -15.02
C TYR A 174 -14.92 8.87 -16.31
N LYS A 175 -14.27 9.57 -17.26
CA LYS A 175 -13.77 9.00 -18.52
C LYS A 175 -12.25 9.13 -18.60
N ARG A 176 -11.57 8.03 -18.95
CA ARG A 176 -10.09 7.97 -18.99
C ARG A 176 -9.42 8.93 -19.98
N SER A 177 -10.11 9.28 -21.05
CA SER A 177 -9.62 10.07 -22.18
C SER A 177 -10.23 11.47 -22.27
N THR A 178 -11.02 11.88 -21.27
CA THR A 178 -11.67 13.20 -21.25
C THR A 178 -11.07 14.02 -20.11
N PHE A 179 -10.91 15.32 -20.35
CA PHE A 179 -10.56 16.25 -19.28
C PHE A 179 -11.66 16.24 -18.20
N ALA A 180 -11.26 16.16 -16.94
CA ALA A 180 -12.15 16.34 -15.81
C ALA A 180 -11.51 17.33 -14.82
N PRO A 181 -12.23 18.37 -14.37
CA PRO A 181 -11.68 19.36 -13.44
C PRO A 181 -11.36 18.75 -12.06
N THR A 182 -12.00 17.63 -11.73
CA THR A 182 -11.75 16.84 -10.51
C THR A 182 -10.55 15.91 -10.63
N ALA A 183 -9.92 15.81 -11.81
CA ALA A 183 -8.83 14.88 -12.06
C ALA A 183 -7.58 15.27 -11.29
N GLN A 184 -7.01 14.31 -10.56
CA GLN A 184 -5.75 14.46 -9.84
C GLN A 184 -4.80 13.37 -10.31
N LEU A 185 -3.67 13.76 -10.91
CA LEU A 185 -2.60 12.86 -11.31
C LEU A 185 -1.45 12.98 -10.33
N VAL A 186 -1.21 11.94 -9.55
CA VAL A 186 -0.22 11.94 -8.47
C VAL A 186 0.78 10.81 -8.67
N PRO A 187 2.09 11.09 -8.73
CA PRO A 187 3.11 10.05 -8.79
C PRO A 187 3.12 9.16 -7.55
N VAL A 188 3.47 7.89 -7.73
CA VAL A 188 3.69 6.95 -6.62
C VAL A 188 5.11 7.14 -6.08
N ASP A 189 5.23 7.29 -4.75
CA ASP A 189 6.50 7.41 -4.03
C ASP A 189 7.03 6.03 -3.59
N LYS A 190 6.16 5.21 -2.98
CA LYS A 190 6.52 3.86 -2.52
C LYS A 190 5.47 2.83 -2.89
N VAL A 191 5.94 1.60 -3.07
CA VAL A 191 5.10 0.43 -3.36
C VAL A 191 5.38 -0.64 -2.32
N TYR A 192 4.34 -1.03 -1.58
CA TYR A 192 4.37 -2.10 -0.59
C TYR A 192 3.61 -3.30 -1.14
N VAL A 193 4.35 -4.26 -1.70
CA VAL A 193 3.78 -5.52 -2.17
C VAL A 193 3.69 -6.49 -1.01
N HIS A 194 2.57 -7.22 -0.90
CA HIS A 194 2.42 -8.24 0.13
C HIS A 194 3.54 -9.29 0.03
N VAL A 195 4.24 -9.54 1.14
CA VAL A 195 5.47 -10.36 1.19
C VAL A 195 5.28 -11.80 0.73
N ASN A 196 4.08 -12.35 0.91
CA ASN A 196 3.73 -13.73 0.54
C ASN A 196 2.92 -13.81 -0.77
N ILE A 197 3.10 -12.89 -1.71
CA ILE A 197 2.48 -13.03 -3.04
C ILE A 197 3.05 -14.26 -3.76
N SER A 198 2.16 -15.11 -4.26
CA SER A 198 2.52 -16.17 -5.21
C SER A 198 2.18 -15.72 -6.62
N SER A 199 3.20 -15.49 -7.45
CA SER A 199 2.99 -15.05 -8.85
C SER A 199 2.26 -16.08 -9.72
N ASN A 200 2.31 -17.35 -9.33
CA ASN A 200 1.70 -18.44 -10.10
C ASN A 200 0.23 -18.68 -9.73
N SER A 201 -0.12 -18.48 -8.45
CA SER A 201 -1.48 -18.75 -7.94
C SER A 201 -2.28 -17.51 -7.58
N LEU A 202 -1.69 -16.31 -7.72
CA LEU A 202 -2.29 -15.02 -7.34
C LEU A 202 -2.78 -14.98 -5.88
N VAL A 203 -2.21 -15.81 -5.02
CA VAL A 203 -2.45 -15.78 -3.58
C VAL A 203 -1.78 -14.55 -2.99
N ASN A 204 -2.49 -13.83 -2.10
CA ASN A 204 -2.07 -12.56 -1.51
C ASN A 204 -1.74 -11.48 -2.55
N ASP A 205 -2.57 -11.39 -3.59
CA ASP A 205 -2.41 -10.44 -4.69
C ASP A 205 -2.88 -9.02 -4.30
N ILE A 206 -2.21 -8.43 -3.32
CA ILE A 206 -2.51 -7.09 -2.78
C ILE A 206 -1.22 -6.28 -2.63
N ALA A 207 -1.29 -5.01 -3.03
CA ALA A 207 -0.23 -4.03 -2.80
C ALA A 207 -0.82 -2.68 -2.40
N ILE A 208 -0.07 -1.95 -1.58
CA ILE A 208 -0.39 -0.59 -1.16
C ILE A 208 0.60 0.38 -1.79
N LEU A 209 0.09 1.47 -2.36
CA LEU A 209 0.86 2.55 -2.93
C LEU A 209 0.84 3.74 -1.97
N HIS A 210 2.01 4.27 -1.64
CA HIS A 210 2.15 5.58 -1.02
C HIS A 210 2.32 6.63 -2.11
N LEU A 211 1.48 7.65 -2.10
CA LEU A 211 1.52 8.73 -3.07
C LEU A 211 2.57 9.78 -2.70
N LYS A 212 3.15 10.43 -3.71
CA LYS A 212 4.14 11.49 -3.50
C LYS A 212 3.53 12.72 -2.83
N GLU A 213 2.25 12.98 -3.10
CA GLU A 213 1.45 14.05 -2.49
C GLU A 213 0.08 13.51 -2.11
N PRO A 214 -0.56 13.99 -1.03
CA PRO A 214 -1.91 13.57 -0.68
C PRO A 214 -2.95 14.02 -1.74
N LEU A 215 -3.95 13.18 -1.99
CA LEU A 215 -5.14 13.53 -2.75
C LEU A 215 -6.00 14.53 -1.99
N HIS A 216 -6.56 15.50 -2.70
CA HIS A 216 -7.63 16.35 -2.21
C HIS A 216 -8.93 15.54 -2.26
N LEU A 217 -9.32 14.97 -1.12
CA LEU A 217 -10.56 14.21 -0.99
C LEU A 217 -11.74 15.17 -0.80
N ASN A 218 -12.79 14.99 -1.59
CA ASN A 218 -14.04 15.73 -1.41
C ASN A 218 -14.83 15.00 -0.30
N LYS A 219 -15.12 15.69 0.80
CA LYS A 219 -16.05 15.20 1.83
C LYS A 219 -17.49 15.37 1.37
#